data_AF-A0A7S3P7J2-F1
#
_entry.id   AF-A0A7S3P7J2-F1
#
_cell.length_a   1.000
_cell.length_b   1.000
_cell.length_c   1.000
_cell.angle_alpha   90.00
_cell.angle_beta   90.00
_cell.angle_gamma   90.00
#
_symmetry.space_group_name_H-M   'P 1'
#
loop_
_entity.id
_entity.type
_entity.pdbx_description
1 polymer ?
#
loop_
_entity_poly.entity_id
_entity_poly.type
_entity_poly.pdbx_seq_one_letter_code
_entity_poly.pdbx_strand_id
1 'polypeptide(L)'
;DMTTSMFGAIVGDIAGSKYEHHNCKSYRDIEIFKAGSHVTDDTILTLATADYYILNHNGISTTFQDVYRDWANRYPQVGYGRAFRSWFSSDDKNPPPYNSWGNGAAMRVSPIAWMAHKDLTWVLEQAKLCADVTHNHPEGVKGAEATAAAIFLARTGHDKEEIRSYLTQKFDGYDLTRTVAQIRPTYSFSTAAAETVPEAIIAFLDSKDFLDAIRLAISLGGDSDTIAAIAGSIAQAYYATEIPDWMAQYCRTLLRHDQIQVLDAFWAQCAVKRAKWYYWLDAAVGRNARGWHPFDPQAGAKLESLIQKDKTKQQVQWKLKSGSIWYYIDVSTMTQRNATTGRVRPIRRFLEGEYFHPHEPPIYDPPPFDL
;
A
#
# COMPACT_ATOMS: atom_id res chain seq x y z
N ASP A 1 -12.59 8.50 7.54
CA ASP A 1 -11.59 7.90 8.44
C ASP A 1 -10.22 8.25 7.86
N MET A 2 -9.38 9.00 8.58
CA MET A 2 -8.06 9.44 8.09
C MET A 2 -6.99 8.35 8.19
N THR A 3 -7.40 7.12 8.53
CA THR A 3 -6.59 6.09 9.17
C THR A 3 -6.22 4.92 8.25
N THR A 4 -5.92 5.23 7.00
CA THR A 4 -4.75 4.73 6.27
C THR A 4 -4.83 5.32 4.88
N SER A 5 -3.81 6.01 4.39
CA SER A 5 -3.67 6.33 2.95
C SER A 5 -2.31 5.78 2.51
N MET A 6 -1.99 5.77 1.22
CA MET A 6 -0.72 5.26 0.68
C MET A 6 0.47 6.16 1.06
N PHE A 7 0.82 6.17 2.35
CA PHE A 7 1.86 7.02 2.94
C PHE A 7 3.21 6.30 3.11
N GLY A 8 3.29 4.99 2.94
CA GLY A 8 4.52 4.23 3.21
C GLY A 8 5.72 4.74 2.43
N ALA A 9 5.54 4.95 1.12
CA ALA A 9 6.56 5.54 0.25
C ALA A 9 6.87 6.99 0.65
N ILE A 10 5.83 7.80 0.91
CA ILE A 10 5.95 9.22 1.25
C ILE A 10 6.72 9.45 2.57
N VAL A 11 6.41 8.64 3.58
CA VAL A 11 7.13 8.68 4.86
C VAL A 11 8.59 8.30 4.66
N GLY A 12 8.85 7.26 3.88
CA GLY A 12 10.21 6.80 3.58
C GLY A 12 11.05 7.86 2.89
N ASP A 13 10.55 8.44 1.80
CA ASP A 13 11.15 9.56 1.08
C ASP A 13 11.49 10.69 2.07
N ILE A 14 10.47 11.27 2.72
CA ILE A 14 10.66 12.46 3.57
C ILE A 14 11.64 12.17 4.72
N ALA A 15 11.56 10.98 5.34
CA ALA A 15 12.45 10.59 6.42
C ALA A 15 13.90 10.38 5.94
N GLY A 16 14.09 9.82 4.74
CA GLY A 16 15.40 9.57 4.14
C GLY A 16 16.05 10.77 3.45
N SER A 17 15.27 11.77 3.03
CA SER A 17 15.71 12.92 2.21
C SER A 17 16.90 13.70 2.78
N LYS A 18 17.07 13.74 4.10
CA LYS A 18 18.23 14.40 4.73
C LYS A 18 19.48 13.55 4.80
N TYR A 19 19.33 12.23 4.69
CA TYR A 19 20.41 11.28 4.84
C TYR A 19 21.04 10.90 3.50
N GLU A 20 20.38 11.12 2.35
CA GLU A 20 20.90 10.78 1.01
C GLU A 20 22.34 11.28 0.78
N HIS A 21 22.60 12.56 1.07
CA HIS A 21 23.94 13.16 0.95
C HIS A 21 24.70 13.28 2.28
N HIS A 22 24.09 12.84 3.39
CA HIS A 22 24.66 12.89 4.74
C HIS A 22 24.35 11.57 5.46
N ASN A 23 24.80 10.47 4.89
CA ASN A 23 24.44 9.13 5.34
C ASN A 23 24.74 8.93 6.83
N CYS A 24 23.82 8.26 7.54
CA CYS A 24 24.02 7.85 8.92
C CYS A 24 23.98 6.33 9.01
N LYS A 25 25.14 5.72 9.30
CA LYS A 25 25.26 4.26 9.47
C LYS A 25 24.92 3.78 10.88
N SER A 26 24.46 4.67 11.75
CA SER A 26 24.06 4.32 13.11
C SER A 26 22.55 4.29 13.20
N TYR A 27 21.99 3.08 13.33
CA TYR A 27 20.56 2.88 13.53
C TYR A 27 20.00 3.72 14.69
N ARG A 28 20.78 3.90 15.77
CA ARG A 28 20.34 4.62 16.98
C ARG A 28 20.30 6.13 16.78
N ASP A 29 21.09 6.66 15.85
CA ASP A 29 21.22 8.09 15.61
C ASP A 29 20.29 8.56 14.48
N ILE A 30 19.42 7.68 13.96
CA ILE A 30 18.38 8.04 12.99
C ILE A 30 17.24 8.77 13.69
N GLU A 31 17.22 10.09 13.51
CA GLU A 31 16.07 10.95 13.75
C GLU A 31 15.11 10.86 12.56
N ILE A 32 13.86 10.48 12.82
CA ILE A 32 12.80 10.45 11.81
C ILE A 32 12.32 11.89 11.58
N PHE A 33 12.28 12.31 10.33
CA PHE A 33 11.99 13.69 9.93
C PHE A 33 12.94 14.70 10.55
N LYS A 34 14.24 14.42 10.43
CA LYS A 34 15.31 15.35 10.80
C LYS A 34 15.05 16.75 10.22
N ALA A 35 15.41 17.78 10.96
CA ALA A 35 15.18 19.17 10.55
C ALA A 35 15.56 19.44 9.08
N GLY A 36 14.58 19.95 8.32
CA GLY A 36 14.69 20.22 6.89
C GLY A 36 14.34 19.06 5.96
N SER A 37 13.96 17.89 6.48
CA SER A 37 13.34 16.81 5.70
C SER A 37 12.26 17.36 4.78
N HIS A 38 12.24 16.87 3.54
CA HIS A 38 11.43 17.42 2.46
C HIS A 38 10.98 16.29 1.52
N VAL A 39 9.99 16.59 0.69
CA VAL A 39 9.47 15.72 -0.37
C VAL A 39 10.47 15.71 -1.54
N THR A 40 10.80 14.53 -2.06
CA THR A 40 11.67 14.38 -3.25
C THR A 40 10.90 13.87 -4.47
N ASP A 41 11.61 13.54 -5.56
CA ASP A 41 11.00 12.97 -6.76
C ASP A 41 10.31 11.62 -6.52
N ASP A 42 10.71 10.86 -5.51
CA ASP A 42 10.09 9.61 -5.10
C ASP A 42 8.60 9.78 -4.82
N THR A 43 8.24 10.71 -3.93
CA THR A 43 6.84 11.03 -3.65
C THR A 43 6.16 11.66 -4.85
N ILE A 44 6.82 12.58 -5.57
CA ILE A 44 6.18 13.25 -6.71
C ILE A 44 5.79 12.25 -7.80
N LEU A 45 6.70 11.34 -8.14
CA LEU A 45 6.43 10.34 -9.17
C LEU A 45 5.53 9.22 -8.66
N THR A 46 5.54 8.91 -7.36
CA THR A 46 4.54 8.03 -6.73
C THR A 46 3.13 8.61 -6.88
N LEU A 47 2.95 9.90 -6.63
CA LEU A 47 1.66 10.57 -6.81
C LEU A 47 1.26 10.66 -8.28
N ALA A 48 2.21 10.84 -9.20
CA ALA A 48 1.95 10.78 -10.63
C ALA A 48 1.44 9.38 -11.06
N THR A 49 2.04 8.30 -10.56
CA THR A 49 1.56 6.93 -10.80
C THR A 49 0.15 6.73 -10.23
N ALA A 50 -0.19 7.33 -9.09
CA ALA A 50 -1.54 7.29 -8.52
C ALA A 50 -2.55 8.07 -9.40
N ASP A 51 -2.16 9.25 -9.87
CA ASP A 51 -2.96 10.12 -10.72
C ASP A 51 -3.28 9.46 -12.08
N TYR A 52 -2.35 8.70 -12.65
CA TYR A 52 -2.60 7.88 -13.84
C TYR A 52 -3.85 7.00 -13.70
N TYR A 53 -4.01 6.33 -12.56
CA TYR A 53 -5.17 5.47 -12.34
C TYR A 53 -6.45 6.26 -12.06
N ILE A 54 -6.37 7.40 -11.35
CA ILE A 54 -7.52 8.27 -11.10
C ILE A 54 -8.07 8.81 -12.43
N LEU A 55 -7.18 9.35 -13.27
CA LEU A 55 -7.55 9.95 -14.56
C LEU A 55 -8.21 8.92 -15.47
N ASN A 56 -7.58 7.75 -15.65
CA ASN A 56 -8.14 6.69 -16.49
C ASN A 56 -9.46 6.13 -15.93
N HIS A 57 -9.61 6.01 -14.60
CA HIS A 57 -10.87 5.60 -13.99
C HIS A 57 -12.01 6.59 -14.25
N ASN A 58 -11.69 7.88 -14.30
CA ASN A 58 -12.63 8.96 -14.61
C ASN A 58 -12.84 9.16 -16.12
N GLY A 59 -12.35 8.25 -16.97
CA GLY A 59 -12.53 8.31 -18.43
C GLY A 59 -11.61 9.29 -19.15
N ILE A 60 -10.59 9.84 -18.46
CA ILE A 60 -9.56 10.69 -19.06
C ILE A 60 -8.42 9.78 -19.50
N SER A 61 -8.38 9.47 -20.81
CA SER A 61 -7.32 8.66 -21.40
C SER A 61 -5.96 9.34 -21.24
N THR A 62 -5.05 8.72 -20.50
CA THR A 62 -3.69 9.21 -20.25
C THR A 62 -2.70 8.05 -20.19
N THR A 63 -1.43 8.30 -20.50
CA THR A 63 -0.34 7.33 -20.34
C THR A 63 0.50 7.62 -19.10
N PHE A 64 1.35 6.66 -18.69
CA PHE A 64 2.36 6.90 -17.65
C PHE A 64 3.33 8.04 -18.03
N GLN A 65 3.69 8.13 -19.32
CA GLN A 65 4.56 9.19 -19.81
C GLN A 65 3.92 10.56 -19.60
N ASP A 66 2.63 10.71 -19.93
CA ASP A 66 1.91 11.97 -19.81
C ASP A 66 1.89 12.47 -18.37
N VAL A 67 1.52 11.59 -17.41
CA VAL A 67 1.47 11.99 -16.00
C VAL A 67 2.85 12.29 -15.43
N TYR A 68 3.89 11.52 -15.78
CA TYR A 68 5.24 11.78 -15.26
C TYR A 68 5.79 13.09 -15.78
N ARG A 69 5.52 13.45 -17.05
CA ARG A 69 5.92 14.73 -17.60
C ARG A 69 5.12 15.89 -16.99
N ASP A 70 3.81 15.75 -16.83
CA ASP A 70 2.99 16.80 -16.20
C ASP A 70 3.48 17.10 -14.78
N TRP A 71 3.60 16.06 -13.95
CA TRP A 71 4.04 16.20 -12.57
C TRP A 71 5.48 16.73 -12.49
N ALA A 72 6.42 16.22 -13.30
CA ALA A 72 7.79 16.72 -13.28
C ALA A 72 7.91 18.19 -13.70
N ASN A 73 7.08 18.64 -14.64
CA ASN A 73 7.03 20.06 -15.04
C ASN A 73 6.40 20.95 -13.96
N ARG A 74 5.41 20.45 -13.19
CA ARG A 74 4.85 21.18 -12.03
C ARG A 74 5.80 21.24 -10.82
N TYR A 75 6.72 20.28 -10.73
CA TYR A 75 7.61 20.07 -9.59
C TYR A 75 9.10 19.93 -9.98
N PRO A 76 9.71 20.84 -10.76
CA PRO A 76 10.98 20.58 -11.44
C PRO A 76 12.24 20.55 -10.55
N GLN A 77 12.12 20.84 -9.25
CA GLN A 77 13.24 21.04 -8.32
C GLN A 77 13.06 20.20 -7.05
N VAL A 78 12.93 18.88 -7.21
CA VAL A 78 12.66 17.94 -6.12
C VAL A 78 13.65 16.77 -6.04
N GLY A 79 14.70 16.71 -6.87
CA GLY A 79 15.73 15.66 -6.77
C GLY A 79 16.01 14.85 -8.04
N TYR A 80 15.20 15.02 -9.11
CA TYR A 80 15.31 14.22 -10.33
C TYR A 80 16.73 13.98 -10.85
N GLY A 81 17.04 12.71 -11.10
CA GLY A 81 18.24 12.31 -11.81
C GLY A 81 18.40 12.98 -13.18
N ARG A 82 19.64 13.27 -13.58
CA ARG A 82 19.98 14.05 -14.78
C ARG A 82 19.30 13.56 -16.06
N ALA A 83 19.27 12.25 -16.27
CA ALA A 83 18.66 11.66 -17.47
C ALA A 83 17.14 11.82 -17.48
N PHE A 84 16.47 11.62 -16.34
CA PHE A 84 15.04 11.88 -16.20
C PHE A 84 14.73 13.36 -16.45
N ARG A 85 15.56 14.27 -15.92
CA ARG A 85 15.42 15.71 -16.15
C ARG A 85 15.49 16.10 -17.62
N SER A 86 16.46 15.54 -18.35
CA SER A 86 16.57 15.70 -19.79
C SER A 86 15.36 15.13 -20.53
N TRP A 87 14.81 14.02 -20.06
CA TRP A 87 13.66 13.36 -20.68
C TRP A 87 12.37 14.16 -20.52
N PHE A 88 12.01 14.59 -19.30
CA PHE A 88 10.73 15.29 -19.10
C PHE A 88 10.73 16.72 -19.67
N SER A 89 11.92 17.35 -19.72
CA SER A 89 12.13 18.70 -20.26
C SER A 89 12.33 18.72 -21.78
N SER A 90 12.30 17.56 -22.44
CA SER A 90 12.44 17.48 -23.89
C SER A 90 11.29 18.20 -24.61
N ASP A 91 11.60 18.91 -25.69
CA ASP A 91 10.60 19.51 -26.59
C ASP A 91 9.84 18.44 -27.40
N ASP A 92 10.36 17.21 -27.47
CA ASP A 92 9.63 16.08 -28.03
C ASP A 92 8.37 15.81 -27.20
N LYS A 93 7.22 15.65 -27.87
CA LYS A 93 5.98 15.28 -27.21
C LYS A 93 6.01 13.84 -26.71
N ASN A 94 6.77 12.97 -27.39
CA ASN A 94 6.91 11.55 -27.09
C ASN A 94 8.39 11.13 -26.96
N PRO A 95 9.13 11.70 -25.99
CA PRO A 95 10.54 11.39 -25.85
C PRO A 95 10.73 9.89 -25.54
N PRO A 96 11.59 9.18 -26.28
CA PRO A 96 11.81 7.75 -26.04
C PRO A 96 12.43 7.51 -24.66
N PRO A 97 12.22 6.33 -24.06
CA PRO A 97 12.93 5.96 -22.85
C PRO A 97 14.44 5.87 -23.12
N TYR A 98 15.24 6.10 -22.08
CA TYR A 98 16.69 6.31 -22.20
C TYR A 98 17.53 5.15 -21.65
N ASN A 99 17.00 3.92 -21.67
CA ASN A 99 17.68 2.69 -21.26
C ASN A 99 18.28 2.75 -19.85
N SER A 100 17.56 3.38 -18.92
CA SER A 100 18.00 3.50 -17.54
C SER A 100 17.87 2.18 -16.79
N TRP A 101 18.96 1.82 -16.10
CA TRP A 101 19.06 0.68 -15.17
C TRP A 101 18.92 1.13 -13.70
N GLY A 102 18.60 2.42 -13.49
CA GLY A 102 18.45 3.00 -12.16
C GLY A 102 17.16 2.61 -11.44
N ASN A 103 17.09 2.97 -10.17
CA ASN A 103 16.00 2.68 -9.24
C ASN A 103 14.76 3.58 -9.38
N GLY A 104 14.81 4.62 -10.23
CA GLY A 104 13.75 5.61 -10.37
C GLY A 104 12.40 5.08 -10.85
N ALA A 105 12.36 3.87 -11.43
CA ALA A 105 11.11 3.16 -11.69
C ALA A 105 10.59 2.42 -10.44
N ALA A 106 11.48 1.83 -9.64
CA ALA A 106 11.12 1.09 -8.42
C ALA A 106 10.58 2.00 -7.31
N MET A 107 11.07 3.22 -7.19
CA MET A 107 10.63 4.15 -6.14
C MET A 107 9.18 4.62 -6.28
N ARG A 108 8.60 4.53 -7.49
CA ARG A 108 7.29 5.13 -7.84
C ARG A 108 6.17 4.14 -8.15
N VAL A 109 6.41 2.83 -8.05
CA VAL A 109 5.45 1.78 -8.47
C VAL A 109 4.47 1.37 -7.38
N SER A 110 4.60 1.88 -6.16
CA SER A 110 3.73 1.46 -5.05
C SER A 110 2.22 1.57 -5.34
N PRO A 111 1.69 2.59 -6.05
CA PRO A 111 0.25 2.66 -6.34
C PRO A 111 -0.26 1.47 -7.14
N ILE A 112 0.55 0.89 -8.03
CA ILE A 112 0.17 -0.27 -8.85
C ILE A 112 -0.23 -1.44 -7.95
N ALA A 113 0.58 -1.73 -6.93
CA ALA A 113 0.32 -2.79 -5.99
C ALA A 113 -0.94 -2.53 -5.15
N TRP A 114 -1.28 -1.27 -4.87
CA TRP A 114 -2.52 -0.90 -4.17
C TRP A 114 -3.78 -0.96 -5.06
N MET A 115 -3.64 -0.74 -6.37
CA MET A 115 -4.76 -0.81 -7.32
C MET A 115 -5.17 -2.26 -7.66
N ALA A 116 -4.22 -3.20 -7.62
CA ALA A 116 -4.46 -4.57 -8.07
C ALA A 116 -5.56 -5.32 -7.31
N HIS A 117 -6.37 -6.10 -8.03
CA HIS A 117 -7.42 -6.96 -7.47
C HIS A 117 -6.97 -8.43 -7.33
N LYS A 118 -6.14 -8.74 -6.32
CA LYS A 118 -5.61 -10.10 -6.06
C LYS A 118 -4.93 -10.78 -7.27
N ASP A 119 -4.48 -10.01 -8.25
CA ASP A 119 -3.78 -10.50 -9.45
C ASP A 119 -2.33 -10.00 -9.48
N LEU A 120 -1.39 -10.89 -9.21
CA LEU A 120 0.04 -10.58 -9.24
C LEU A 120 0.58 -10.45 -10.67
N THR A 121 0.01 -11.18 -11.64
CA THR A 121 0.44 -11.09 -13.04
C THR A 121 0.16 -9.69 -13.57
N TRP A 122 -1.05 -9.18 -13.29
CA TRP A 122 -1.41 -7.81 -13.63
C TRP A 122 -0.46 -6.79 -12.97
N VAL A 123 -0.07 -6.99 -11.71
CA VAL A 123 0.89 -6.11 -11.02
C VAL A 123 2.23 -6.05 -11.76
N LEU A 124 2.77 -7.20 -12.16
CA LEU A 124 4.05 -7.27 -12.88
C LEU A 124 3.95 -6.57 -14.24
N GLU A 125 2.87 -6.83 -15.00
CA GLU A 125 2.64 -6.19 -16.30
C GLU A 125 2.54 -4.66 -16.18
N GLN A 126 1.79 -4.17 -15.20
CA GLN A 126 1.66 -2.73 -14.97
C GLN A 126 2.96 -2.10 -14.47
N ALA A 127 3.71 -2.79 -13.60
CA ALA A 127 5.02 -2.32 -13.13
C ALA A 127 6.00 -2.19 -14.29
N LYS A 128 5.99 -3.16 -15.22
CA LYS A 128 6.77 -3.10 -16.45
C LYS A 128 6.36 -1.91 -17.34
N LEU A 129 5.07 -1.71 -17.60
CA LEU A 129 4.58 -0.57 -18.39
C LEU A 129 4.98 0.79 -17.76
N CYS A 130 4.91 0.88 -16.43
CA CYS A 130 5.35 2.04 -15.66
C CYS A 130 6.88 2.26 -15.74
N ALA A 131 7.68 1.20 -15.78
CA ALA A 131 9.13 1.28 -15.91
C ALA A 131 9.55 1.67 -17.32
N ASP A 132 8.97 1.03 -18.34
CA ASP A 132 9.38 1.11 -19.75
C ASP A 132 9.36 2.54 -20.32
N VAL A 133 8.57 3.46 -19.75
CA VAL A 133 8.55 4.88 -20.20
C VAL A 133 9.85 5.64 -19.92
N THR A 134 10.74 5.13 -19.06
CA THR A 134 12.02 5.78 -18.72
C THR A 134 13.18 4.81 -18.46
N HIS A 135 12.88 3.63 -17.92
CA HIS A 135 13.81 2.61 -17.43
C HIS A 135 13.61 1.29 -18.18
N ASN A 136 13.63 1.31 -19.51
CA ASN A 136 13.44 0.13 -20.36
C ASN A 136 14.66 -0.82 -20.38
N HIS A 137 15.65 -0.63 -19.50
CA HIS A 137 16.71 -1.59 -19.26
C HIS A 137 16.17 -2.76 -18.39
N PRO A 138 16.56 -4.03 -18.64
CA PRO A 138 16.07 -5.17 -17.87
C PRO A 138 16.19 -5.01 -16.36
N GLU A 139 17.31 -4.49 -15.85
CA GLU A 139 17.49 -4.23 -14.41
C GLU A 139 16.55 -3.16 -13.84
N GLY A 140 16.22 -2.12 -14.61
CA GLY A 140 15.29 -1.07 -14.18
C GLY A 140 13.86 -1.60 -14.10
N VAL A 141 13.44 -2.39 -15.10
CA VAL A 141 12.15 -3.10 -15.10
C VAL A 141 12.08 -4.11 -13.95
N LYS A 142 13.14 -4.90 -13.76
CA LYS A 142 13.24 -5.90 -12.69
C LYS A 142 13.07 -5.27 -11.30
N GLY A 143 13.69 -4.13 -11.06
CA GLY A 143 13.53 -3.38 -9.80
C GLY A 143 12.10 -2.92 -9.54
N ALA A 144 11.42 -2.42 -10.59
CA ALA A 144 10.02 -2.02 -10.52
C ALA A 144 9.09 -3.22 -10.24
N GLU A 145 9.25 -4.30 -11.00
CA GLU A 145 8.48 -5.53 -10.82
C GLU A 145 8.68 -6.14 -9.43
N ALA A 146 9.92 -6.23 -8.95
CA ALA A 146 10.23 -6.80 -7.64
C ALA A 146 9.63 -5.96 -6.49
N THR A 147 9.71 -4.63 -6.59
CA THR A 147 9.11 -3.73 -5.60
C THR A 147 7.60 -3.87 -5.58
N ALA A 148 6.94 -3.82 -6.74
CA ALA A 148 5.49 -3.95 -6.84
C ALA A 148 4.99 -5.32 -6.35
N ALA A 149 5.72 -6.40 -6.69
CA ALA A 149 5.43 -7.75 -6.21
C ALA A 149 5.57 -7.87 -4.69
N ALA A 150 6.64 -7.31 -4.10
CA ALA A 150 6.85 -7.32 -2.66
C ALA A 150 5.69 -6.64 -1.90
N ILE A 151 5.27 -5.46 -2.37
CA ILE A 151 4.14 -4.72 -1.79
C ILE A 151 2.83 -5.52 -1.93
N PHE A 152 2.57 -6.10 -3.11
CA PHE A 152 1.37 -6.87 -3.37
C PHE A 152 1.29 -8.13 -2.50
N LEU A 153 2.39 -8.89 -2.41
CA LEU A 153 2.45 -10.12 -1.60
C LEU A 153 2.27 -9.80 -0.11
N ALA A 154 2.93 -8.75 0.37
CA ALA A 154 2.75 -8.23 1.72
C ALA A 154 1.29 -7.88 2.02
N ARG A 155 0.65 -7.11 1.13
CA ARG A 155 -0.75 -6.68 1.27
C ARG A 155 -1.75 -7.86 1.21
N THR A 156 -1.39 -8.94 0.53
CA THR A 156 -2.24 -10.12 0.36
C THR A 156 -2.01 -11.18 1.45
N GLY A 157 -1.25 -10.84 2.49
CA GLY A 157 -1.11 -11.65 3.71
C GLY A 157 -0.04 -12.72 3.65
N HIS A 158 0.86 -12.67 2.66
CA HIS A 158 2.03 -13.54 2.63
C HIS A 158 3.01 -13.13 3.73
N ASP A 159 3.66 -14.11 4.36
CA ASP A 159 4.70 -13.84 5.33
C ASP A 159 6.03 -13.43 4.67
N LYS A 160 7.01 -13.04 5.48
CA LYS A 160 8.31 -12.57 4.99
C LYS A 160 9.12 -13.65 4.29
N GLU A 161 9.01 -14.91 4.72
CA GLU A 161 9.72 -16.03 4.08
C GLU A 161 9.10 -16.35 2.72
N GLU A 162 7.78 -16.30 2.61
CA GLU A 162 7.05 -16.45 1.35
C GLU A 162 7.42 -15.33 0.36
N ILE A 163 7.44 -14.07 0.83
CA ILE A 163 7.88 -12.92 0.01
C ILE A 163 9.33 -13.10 -0.43
N ARG A 164 10.25 -13.39 0.50
CA ARG A 164 11.67 -13.61 0.19
C ARG A 164 11.85 -14.71 -0.86
N SER A 165 11.22 -15.85 -0.64
CA SER A 165 11.33 -17.02 -1.52
C SER A 165 10.82 -16.72 -2.92
N TYR A 166 9.66 -16.06 -3.04
CA TYR A 166 9.12 -15.65 -4.33
C TYR A 166 10.08 -14.72 -5.07
N LEU A 167 10.57 -13.67 -4.41
CA LEU A 167 11.40 -12.65 -5.04
C LEU A 167 12.75 -13.23 -5.49
N THR A 168 13.42 -14.04 -4.65
CA THR A 168 14.70 -14.68 -5.00
C THR A 168 14.53 -15.72 -6.12
N GLN A 169 13.40 -16.42 -6.19
CA GLN A 169 13.13 -17.38 -7.28
C GLN A 169 12.78 -16.67 -8.60
N LYS A 170 12.01 -15.58 -8.53
CA LYS A 170 11.47 -14.89 -9.70
C LYS A 170 12.48 -13.94 -10.35
N PHE A 171 13.30 -13.27 -9.56
CA PHE A 171 14.19 -12.19 -10.00
C PHE A 171 15.65 -12.61 -9.85
N ASP A 172 16.26 -13.03 -10.95
CA ASP A 172 17.64 -13.50 -10.97
C ASP A 172 18.63 -12.44 -10.45
N GLY A 173 19.60 -12.90 -9.66
CA GLY A 173 20.59 -12.06 -8.97
C GLY A 173 20.14 -11.41 -7.66
N TYR A 174 18.88 -11.58 -7.22
CA TYR A 174 18.41 -11.02 -5.94
C TYR A 174 18.78 -11.93 -4.77
N ASP A 175 19.94 -11.67 -4.17
CA ASP A 175 20.34 -12.25 -2.89
C ASP A 175 19.69 -11.52 -1.72
N LEU A 176 18.57 -12.08 -1.24
CA LEU A 176 17.80 -11.61 -0.09
C LEU A 176 18.09 -12.43 1.19
N THR A 177 19.16 -13.23 1.19
CA THR A 177 19.61 -14.01 2.36
C THR A 177 20.51 -13.20 3.29
N ARG A 178 21.05 -12.08 2.79
CA ARG A 178 21.83 -11.10 3.55
C ARG A 178 20.93 -10.39 4.57
N THR A 179 21.57 -9.82 5.57
CA THR A 179 20.95 -8.98 6.61
C THR A 179 21.45 -7.54 6.51
N VAL A 180 20.67 -6.61 7.05
CA VAL A 180 21.06 -5.19 7.18
C VAL A 180 22.38 -5.08 7.94
N ALA A 181 22.62 -5.92 8.95
CA ALA A 181 23.85 -5.92 9.72
C ALA A 181 25.10 -6.28 8.87
N GLN A 182 24.94 -7.17 7.88
CA GLN A 182 26.01 -7.55 6.96
C GLN A 182 26.24 -6.49 5.87
N ILE A 183 25.18 -5.83 5.40
CA ILE A 183 25.22 -4.86 4.30
C ILE A 183 25.74 -3.49 4.78
N ARG A 184 25.24 -3.01 5.94
CA ARG A 184 25.46 -1.65 6.44
C ARG A 184 26.94 -1.20 6.46
N PRO A 185 27.92 -2.02 6.89
CA PRO A 185 29.31 -1.58 7.02
C PRO A 185 29.99 -1.20 5.71
N THR A 186 29.58 -1.80 4.58
CA THR A 186 30.26 -1.65 3.30
C THR A 186 29.43 -0.99 2.22
N TYR A 187 28.10 -0.95 2.38
CA TYR A 187 27.22 -0.34 1.40
C TYR A 187 27.54 1.15 1.16
N SER A 188 27.44 1.61 -0.08
CA SER A 188 27.73 2.98 -0.48
C SER A 188 26.64 3.50 -1.39
N PHE A 189 26.65 4.81 -1.66
CA PHE A 189 25.69 5.45 -2.56
C PHE A 189 25.69 4.79 -3.94
N SER A 190 24.50 4.34 -4.36
CA SER A 190 24.22 3.79 -5.67
C SER A 190 22.78 4.12 -6.02
N THR A 191 22.53 4.46 -7.28
CA THR A 191 21.19 4.64 -7.83
C THR A 191 20.79 3.46 -8.72
N ALA A 192 21.61 2.39 -8.77
CA ALA A 192 21.37 1.22 -9.59
C ALA A 192 20.26 0.35 -8.99
N ALA A 193 19.24 -0.03 -9.77
CA ALA A 193 18.13 -0.83 -9.25
C ALA A 193 18.60 -2.15 -8.61
N ALA A 194 19.62 -2.79 -9.19
CA ALA A 194 20.20 -4.04 -8.70
C ALA A 194 20.94 -3.90 -7.34
N GLU A 195 21.31 -2.68 -6.96
CA GLU A 195 22.06 -2.38 -5.72
C GLU A 195 21.25 -1.57 -4.71
N THR A 196 20.02 -1.17 -5.03
CA THR A 196 19.14 -0.45 -4.08
C THR A 196 17.88 -1.22 -3.73
N VAL A 197 17.27 -1.90 -4.71
CA VAL A 197 15.98 -2.59 -4.51
C VAL A 197 16.14 -3.80 -3.58
N PRO A 198 17.13 -4.70 -3.76
CA PRO A 198 17.35 -5.78 -2.80
C PRO A 198 17.62 -5.28 -1.38
N GLU A 199 18.39 -4.20 -1.24
CA GLU A 199 18.77 -3.58 0.03
C GLU A 199 17.54 -3.00 0.77
N ALA A 200 16.64 -2.33 0.03
CA ALA A 200 15.38 -1.85 0.56
C ALA A 200 14.45 -3.00 0.99
N ILE A 201 14.37 -4.07 0.17
CA ILE A 201 13.59 -5.27 0.51
C ILE A 201 14.17 -5.94 1.75
N ILE A 202 15.50 -6.06 1.88
CA ILE A 202 16.16 -6.64 3.05
C ILE A 202 15.92 -5.80 4.31
N ALA A 203 15.94 -4.47 4.20
CA ALA A 203 15.55 -3.58 5.30
C ALA A 203 14.13 -3.86 5.80
N PHE A 204 13.18 -4.09 4.89
CA PHE A 204 11.84 -4.56 5.24
C PHE A 204 11.88 -5.98 5.87
N LEU A 205 12.57 -6.94 5.27
CA LEU A 205 12.61 -8.32 5.75
C LEU A 205 13.19 -8.42 7.18
N ASP A 206 14.22 -7.64 7.50
CA ASP A 206 14.84 -7.61 8.83
C ASP A 206 14.07 -6.80 9.88
N SER A 207 13.12 -5.97 9.46
CA SER A 207 12.39 -5.10 10.38
C SER A 207 11.42 -5.86 11.30
N LYS A 208 10.99 -5.23 12.39
CA LYS A 208 9.93 -5.77 13.27
C LYS A 208 8.62 -5.00 13.22
N ASP A 209 8.66 -3.76 12.73
CA ASP A 209 7.52 -2.86 12.59
C ASP A 209 7.82 -1.81 11.50
N PHE A 210 6.83 -0.97 11.17
CA PHE A 210 6.94 0.03 10.12
C PHE A 210 8.06 1.05 10.38
N LEU A 211 8.15 1.59 11.60
CA LEU A 211 9.17 2.58 11.97
C LEU A 211 10.57 1.96 11.93
N ASP A 212 10.70 0.71 12.37
CA ASP A 212 11.93 -0.06 12.31
C ASP A 212 12.39 -0.28 10.86
N ALA A 213 11.48 -0.57 9.93
CA ALA A 213 11.80 -0.69 8.51
C ALA A 213 12.39 0.60 7.93
N ILE A 214 11.78 1.76 8.23
CA ILE A 214 12.30 3.06 7.81
C ILE A 214 13.69 3.32 8.41
N ARG A 215 13.89 3.06 9.71
CA ARG A 215 15.20 3.25 10.34
C ARG A 215 16.27 2.32 9.78
N LEU A 216 15.94 1.05 9.54
CA LEU A 216 16.87 0.09 8.97
C LEU A 216 17.29 0.53 7.56
N ALA A 217 16.32 0.91 6.72
CA ALA A 217 16.55 1.41 5.37
C ALA A 217 17.48 2.63 5.36
N ILE A 218 17.16 3.67 6.14
CA ILE A 218 18.01 4.87 6.24
C ILE A 218 19.40 4.51 6.80
N SER A 219 19.46 3.59 7.78
CA SER A 219 20.73 3.20 8.40
C SER A 219 21.68 2.48 7.44
N LEU A 220 21.16 1.90 6.35
CA LEU A 220 22.00 1.35 5.29
C LEU A 220 22.82 2.44 4.62
N GLY A 221 22.38 3.71 4.62
CA GLY A 221 23.00 4.81 3.88
C GLY A 221 22.80 4.67 2.37
N GLY A 222 23.62 5.36 1.59
CA GLY A 222 23.45 5.48 0.15
C GLY A 222 22.24 6.34 -0.20
N ASP A 223 21.47 5.90 -1.18
CA ASP A 223 20.29 6.58 -1.72
C ASP A 223 19.09 6.48 -0.75
N SER A 224 19.22 7.21 0.36
CA SER A 224 18.54 6.88 1.62
C SER A 224 17.04 7.14 1.60
N ASP A 225 16.59 8.18 0.90
CA ASP A 225 15.20 8.46 0.58
C ASP A 225 14.60 7.36 -0.29
N THR A 226 15.25 6.98 -1.41
CA THR A 226 14.71 5.92 -2.28
C THR A 226 14.66 4.56 -1.61
N ILE A 227 15.72 4.16 -0.89
CA ILE A 227 15.73 2.89 -0.16
C ILE A 227 14.61 2.90 0.90
N ALA A 228 14.43 4.01 1.62
CA ALA A 228 13.38 4.13 2.63
C ALA A 228 11.98 4.21 2.03
N ALA A 229 11.79 4.86 0.87
CA ALA A 229 10.51 4.91 0.17
C ALA A 229 10.06 3.52 -0.27
N ILE A 230 10.97 2.75 -0.88
CA ILE A 230 10.71 1.36 -1.27
C ILE A 230 10.42 0.51 -0.02
N ALA A 231 11.30 0.51 0.98
CA ALA A 231 11.11 -0.28 2.21
C ALA A 231 9.83 0.10 2.95
N GLY A 232 9.52 1.40 3.05
CA GLY A 232 8.32 1.94 3.67
C GLY A 232 7.04 1.52 2.96
N SER A 233 7.03 1.51 1.64
CA SER A 233 5.88 1.05 0.86
C SER A 233 5.56 -0.43 1.10
N ILE A 234 6.59 -1.29 1.20
CA ILE A 234 6.44 -2.72 1.51
C ILE A 234 6.02 -2.91 2.98
N ALA A 235 6.68 -2.20 3.90
CA ALA A 235 6.39 -2.28 5.33
C ALA A 235 4.96 -1.85 5.66
N GLN A 236 4.46 -0.79 5.01
CA GLN A 236 3.07 -0.36 5.17
C GLN A 236 2.10 -1.49 4.77
N ALA A 237 2.34 -2.12 3.64
CA ALA A 237 1.50 -3.21 3.14
C ALA A 237 1.53 -4.43 4.06
N TYR A 238 2.70 -4.75 4.64
CA TYR A 238 2.90 -5.94 5.47
C TYR A 238 2.36 -5.79 6.89
N TYR A 239 2.77 -4.73 7.58
CA TYR A 239 2.45 -4.60 9.00
C TYR A 239 0.99 -4.24 9.24
N ALA A 240 0.26 -3.81 8.20
CA ALA A 240 -1.18 -3.53 8.19
C ALA A 240 -1.69 -2.69 9.38
N THR A 241 -0.76 -2.07 10.10
CA THR A 241 -0.95 -1.22 11.28
C THR A 241 -0.82 0.19 10.77
N GLU A 242 -1.75 1.03 11.22
CA GLU A 242 -1.84 2.42 10.81
C GLU A 242 -0.45 3.05 10.97
N ILE A 243 0.07 3.63 9.87
CA ILE A 243 1.24 4.51 9.94
C ILE A 243 0.94 5.48 11.08
N PRO A 244 1.83 5.65 12.07
CA PRO A 244 1.53 6.47 13.24
C PRO A 244 0.98 7.83 12.82
N ASP A 245 -0.14 8.26 13.40
CA ASP A 245 -0.87 9.46 12.97
C ASP A 245 0.04 10.68 12.87
N TRP A 246 0.97 10.83 13.81
CA TRP A 246 1.92 11.94 13.82
C TRP A 246 2.82 11.95 12.57
N MET A 247 3.16 10.78 12.01
CA MET A 247 3.94 10.70 10.78
C MET A 247 3.12 11.10 9.57
N ALA A 248 1.89 10.59 9.46
CA ALA A 248 0.98 10.94 8.38
C ALA A 248 0.66 12.45 8.42
N GLN A 249 0.39 12.99 9.61
CA GLN A 249 0.18 14.42 9.82
C GLN A 249 1.41 15.24 9.42
N TYR A 250 2.61 14.86 9.88
CA TYR A 250 3.84 15.54 9.49
C TYR A 250 4.04 15.55 7.96
N CYS A 251 3.90 14.41 7.29
CA CYS A 251 4.00 14.32 5.84
C CYS A 251 2.98 15.23 5.15
N ARG A 252 1.72 15.23 5.60
CA ARG A 252 0.68 16.12 5.07
C ARG A 252 1.03 17.60 5.20
N THR A 253 1.75 18.02 6.24
CA THR A 253 2.18 19.43 6.35
C THR A 253 3.22 19.84 5.31
N LEU A 254 3.93 18.87 4.72
CA LEU A 254 4.94 19.10 3.69
C LEU A 254 4.38 18.95 2.26
N LEU A 255 3.24 18.27 2.10
CA LEU A 255 2.59 18.10 0.81
C LEU A 255 1.81 19.36 0.40
N ARG A 256 1.84 19.68 -0.90
CA ARG A 256 0.98 20.71 -1.49
C ARG A 256 -0.47 20.24 -1.58
N HIS A 257 -1.40 21.19 -1.77
CA HIS A 257 -2.83 20.88 -1.81
C HIS A 257 -3.22 19.88 -2.91
N ASP A 258 -2.70 20.04 -4.12
CA ASP A 258 -2.93 19.13 -5.24
C ASP A 258 -2.34 17.73 -5.00
N GLN A 259 -1.18 17.65 -4.33
CA GLN A 259 -0.59 16.37 -3.91
C GLN A 259 -1.49 15.63 -2.91
N ILE A 260 -2.03 16.35 -1.93
CA ILE A 260 -2.96 15.80 -0.94
C ILE A 260 -4.25 15.32 -1.63
N GLN A 261 -4.78 16.09 -2.57
CA GLN A 261 -5.99 15.72 -3.32
C GLN A 261 -5.81 14.41 -4.08
N VAL A 262 -4.70 14.22 -4.79
CA VAL A 262 -4.41 12.98 -5.52
C VAL A 262 -4.22 11.81 -4.55
N LEU A 263 -3.50 12.02 -3.45
CA LEU A 263 -3.33 10.98 -2.43
C LEU A 263 -4.66 10.52 -1.85
N ASP A 264 -5.55 11.45 -1.50
CA ASP A 264 -6.85 11.15 -0.90
C ASP A 264 -7.83 10.53 -1.92
N ALA A 265 -7.84 11.03 -3.16
CA ALA A 265 -8.65 10.48 -4.24
C ALA A 265 -8.22 9.05 -4.62
N PHE A 266 -6.91 8.83 -4.75
CA PHE A 266 -6.37 7.52 -5.07
C PHE A 266 -6.68 6.52 -3.98
N TRP A 267 -6.51 6.93 -2.71
CA TRP A 267 -6.86 6.06 -1.60
C TRP A 267 -8.35 5.74 -1.57
N ALA A 268 -9.24 6.70 -1.85
CA ALA A 268 -10.67 6.43 -1.95
C ALA A 268 -11.02 5.38 -3.02
N GLN A 269 -10.23 5.30 -4.09
CA GLN A 269 -10.37 4.30 -5.16
C GLN A 269 -9.73 2.95 -4.79
N CYS A 270 -8.57 2.95 -4.14
CA CYS A 270 -7.83 1.75 -3.73
C CYS A 270 -8.34 1.08 -2.46
N ALA A 271 -8.97 1.86 -1.57
CA ALA A 271 -9.51 1.33 -0.34
C ALA A 271 -10.43 0.18 -0.72
N VAL A 272 -9.98 -1.05 -0.39
CA VAL A 272 -10.86 -2.20 -0.38
C VAL A 272 -12.02 -1.76 0.49
N LYS A 273 -13.18 -1.48 -0.12
CA LYS A 273 -14.33 -0.96 0.60
C LYS A 273 -14.50 -1.85 1.83
N ARG A 274 -14.21 -1.31 3.02
CA ARG A 274 -14.18 -2.15 4.21
C ARG A 274 -15.58 -2.70 4.38
N ALA A 275 -15.68 -4.01 4.38
CA ALA A 275 -16.95 -4.65 4.61
C ALA A 275 -17.34 -4.43 6.07
N LYS A 276 -18.43 -3.69 6.27
CA LYS A 276 -19.06 -3.49 7.58
C LYS A 276 -20.24 -4.43 7.68
N TRP A 277 -20.31 -5.14 8.79
CA TRP A 277 -21.40 -6.05 9.10
C TRP A 277 -22.39 -5.39 10.05
N TYR A 278 -23.67 -5.60 9.79
CA TYR A 278 -24.76 -5.08 10.58
C TYR A 278 -25.73 -6.21 10.93
N TYR A 279 -26.40 -6.09 12.08
CA TYR A 279 -27.51 -6.95 12.46
C TYR A 279 -28.79 -6.15 12.64
N TRP A 280 -29.92 -6.77 12.34
CA TRP A 280 -31.23 -6.15 12.49
C TRP A 280 -31.81 -6.37 13.89
N LEU A 281 -32.38 -5.29 14.46
CA LEU A 281 -33.27 -5.31 15.60
C LEU A 281 -34.69 -5.03 15.12
N ASP A 282 -35.59 -6.00 15.31
CA ASP A 282 -37.03 -5.91 15.01
C ASP A 282 -37.81 -5.08 16.05
N ALA A 283 -37.30 -5.02 17.28
CA ALA A 283 -37.76 -4.15 18.35
C ALA A 283 -36.59 -3.53 19.11
N ALA A 284 -36.85 -2.45 19.85
CA ALA A 284 -35.83 -1.83 20.70
C ALA A 284 -35.37 -2.81 21.80
N VAL A 285 -34.06 -2.88 22.03
CA VAL A 285 -33.46 -3.75 23.06
C VAL A 285 -32.42 -2.94 23.85
N GLY A 286 -32.69 -2.73 25.14
CA GLY A 286 -31.83 -1.90 25.99
C GLY A 286 -31.79 -0.46 25.48
N ARG A 287 -30.59 0.04 25.16
CA ARG A 287 -30.39 1.38 24.57
C ARG A 287 -30.49 1.42 23.05
N ASN A 288 -30.59 0.26 22.39
CA ASN A 288 -30.58 0.18 20.94
C ASN A 288 -32.01 0.25 20.41
N ALA A 289 -32.29 1.21 19.54
CA ALA A 289 -33.56 1.35 18.85
C ALA A 289 -33.78 0.23 17.82
N ARG A 290 -35.02 0.05 17.34
CA ARG A 290 -35.32 -0.78 16.17
C ARG A 290 -34.52 -0.26 14.96
N GLY A 291 -33.88 -1.16 14.22
CA GLY A 291 -33.04 -0.78 13.08
C GLY A 291 -31.84 -1.68 12.89
N TRP A 292 -30.99 -1.33 11.93
CA TRP A 292 -29.69 -1.95 11.73
C TRP A 292 -28.65 -1.40 12.71
N HIS A 293 -27.85 -2.29 13.29
CA HIS A 293 -26.78 -1.95 14.22
C HIS A 293 -25.47 -2.59 13.78
N PRO A 294 -24.33 -1.87 13.88
CA PRO A 294 -23.05 -2.43 13.49
C PRO A 294 -22.67 -3.59 14.41
N PHE A 295 -21.94 -4.54 13.84
CA PHE A 295 -21.21 -5.54 14.61
C PHE A 295 -20.17 -4.85 15.49
N ASP A 296 -19.73 -5.57 16.52
CA ASP A 296 -18.47 -5.22 17.20
C ASP A 296 -17.33 -5.18 16.16
N PRO A 297 -16.49 -4.13 16.14
CA PRO A 297 -15.45 -3.97 15.12
C PRO A 297 -14.48 -5.15 15.02
N GLN A 298 -14.09 -5.73 16.16
CA GLN A 298 -13.17 -6.88 16.18
C GLN A 298 -13.87 -8.14 15.65
N ALA A 299 -15.14 -8.34 16.01
CA ALA A 299 -15.94 -9.45 15.51
C ALA A 299 -16.15 -9.36 13.99
N GLY A 300 -16.45 -8.17 13.47
CA GLY A 300 -16.62 -7.91 12.03
C GLY A 300 -15.33 -8.16 11.24
N ALA A 301 -14.20 -7.63 11.70
CA ALA A 301 -12.90 -7.86 11.05
C ALA A 301 -12.50 -9.35 11.06
N LYS A 302 -12.79 -10.05 12.17
CA LYS A 302 -12.53 -11.49 12.27
C LYS A 302 -13.39 -12.31 11.29
N LEU A 303 -14.67 -11.95 11.13
CA LEU A 303 -15.55 -12.59 10.16
C LEU A 303 -15.03 -12.41 8.73
N GLU A 304 -14.63 -11.21 8.34
CA GLU A 304 -14.01 -10.96 7.02
C GLU A 304 -12.74 -11.78 6.82
N SER A 305 -11.86 -11.85 7.82
CA SER A 305 -10.64 -12.67 7.73
C SER A 305 -10.96 -14.15 7.56
N LEU A 306 -12.00 -14.66 8.24
CA LEU A 306 -12.44 -16.05 8.12
C LEU A 306 -13.01 -16.35 6.73
N ILE A 307 -13.86 -15.46 6.21
CA ILE A 307 -14.41 -15.57 4.85
C ILE A 307 -13.28 -15.54 3.81
N GLN A 308 -12.33 -14.62 3.94
CA GLN A 308 -11.21 -14.50 3.01
C GLN A 308 -10.25 -15.70 3.03
N LYS A 309 -10.10 -16.36 4.19
CA LYS A 309 -9.25 -17.55 4.34
C LYS A 309 -9.89 -18.83 3.80
N ASP A 310 -11.21 -18.87 3.64
CA ASP A 310 -11.88 -20.02 3.02
C ASP A 310 -11.72 -19.99 1.50
N LYS A 311 -10.59 -20.52 1.02
CA LYS A 311 -10.28 -20.62 -0.41
C LYS A 311 -11.25 -21.51 -1.20
N THR A 312 -12.01 -22.37 -0.53
CA THR A 312 -12.94 -23.30 -1.17
C THR A 312 -14.34 -22.72 -1.37
N LYS A 313 -14.65 -21.62 -0.65
CA LYS A 313 -15.99 -21.00 -0.61
C LYS A 313 -17.09 -22.00 -0.19
N GLN A 314 -16.75 -23.07 0.53
CA GLN A 314 -17.70 -24.10 0.98
C GLN A 314 -18.15 -23.89 2.43
N GLN A 315 -17.32 -23.23 3.25
CA GLN A 315 -17.66 -22.94 4.63
C GLN A 315 -18.53 -21.67 4.67
N VAL A 316 -19.75 -21.82 5.17
CA VAL A 316 -20.73 -20.71 5.27
C VAL A 316 -21.10 -20.37 6.71
N GLN A 317 -20.50 -21.06 7.69
CA GLN A 317 -20.81 -20.89 9.10
C GLN A 317 -19.56 -20.70 9.97
N TRP A 318 -19.62 -19.72 10.87
CA TRP A 318 -18.56 -19.44 11.84
C TRP A 318 -19.11 -19.11 13.22
N LYS A 319 -18.35 -19.47 14.26
CA LYS A 319 -18.63 -19.07 15.64
C LYS A 319 -17.71 -17.92 16.02
N LEU A 320 -18.29 -16.75 16.31
CA LEU A 320 -17.57 -15.52 16.63
C LEU A 320 -17.92 -15.02 18.03
N LYS A 321 -17.02 -14.28 18.65
CA LYS A 321 -17.29 -13.56 19.90
C LYS A 321 -17.49 -12.08 19.57
N SER A 322 -18.54 -11.47 20.11
CA SER A 322 -18.82 -10.03 20.04
C SER A 322 -19.05 -9.53 21.47
N GLY A 323 -18.13 -8.70 21.96
CA GLY A 323 -18.02 -8.38 23.38
C GLY A 323 -17.86 -9.64 24.25
N SER A 324 -18.76 -9.85 25.21
CA SER A 324 -18.78 -11.03 26.09
C SER A 324 -19.63 -12.19 25.57
N ILE A 325 -20.33 -12.03 24.43
CA ILE A 325 -21.35 -12.97 23.93
C ILE A 325 -20.83 -13.69 22.69
N TRP A 326 -21.16 -14.98 22.57
CA TRP A 326 -20.88 -15.79 21.39
C TRP A 326 -22.05 -15.81 20.42
N TYR A 327 -21.75 -15.76 19.13
CA TYR A 327 -22.72 -15.83 18.04
C TYR A 327 -22.29 -16.87 17.01
N TYR A 328 -23.27 -17.58 16.47
CA TYR A 328 -23.12 -18.39 15.26
C TYR A 328 -23.56 -17.54 14.08
N ILE A 329 -22.67 -17.30 13.13
CA ILE A 329 -22.93 -16.56 11.91
C ILE A 329 -23.11 -17.56 10.77
N ASP A 330 -24.14 -17.37 9.97
CA ASP A 330 -24.42 -18.13 8.76
C ASP A 330 -24.58 -17.13 7.60
N VAL A 331 -23.62 -17.12 6.67
CA VAL A 331 -23.63 -16.20 5.53
C VAL A 331 -24.44 -16.72 4.35
N SER A 332 -24.82 -18.01 4.35
CA SER A 332 -25.71 -18.56 3.31
C SER A 332 -27.15 -18.09 3.52
N THR A 333 -27.56 -17.96 4.78
CA THR A 333 -28.89 -17.46 5.18
C THR A 333 -28.85 -16.00 5.61
N MET A 334 -27.66 -15.39 5.67
CA MET A 334 -27.43 -14.05 6.20
C MET A 334 -28.09 -13.85 7.57
N THR A 335 -27.77 -14.76 8.51
CA THR A 335 -28.24 -14.69 9.90
C THR A 335 -27.13 -14.79 10.94
N GLN A 336 -27.40 -14.24 12.12
CA GLN A 336 -26.66 -14.53 13.34
C GLN A 336 -27.57 -15.15 14.40
N ARG A 337 -27.06 -16.12 15.15
CA ARG A 337 -27.75 -16.73 16.29
C ARG A 337 -26.95 -16.54 17.56
N ASN A 338 -27.56 -15.93 18.57
CA ASN A 338 -26.95 -15.80 19.89
C ASN A 338 -26.79 -17.18 20.54
N ALA A 339 -25.58 -17.54 20.95
CA ALA A 339 -25.27 -18.87 21.47
C ALA A 339 -25.87 -19.16 22.85
N THR A 340 -26.24 -18.12 23.61
CA THR A 340 -26.82 -18.25 24.95
C THR A 340 -28.34 -18.24 24.91
N THR A 341 -28.93 -17.29 24.17
CA THR A 341 -30.39 -17.07 24.15
C THR A 341 -31.09 -17.78 22.99
N GLY A 342 -30.35 -18.30 22.01
CA GLY A 342 -30.90 -18.90 20.80
C GLY A 342 -31.56 -17.92 19.82
N ARG A 343 -31.68 -16.62 20.18
CA ARG A 343 -32.29 -15.61 19.32
C ARG A 343 -31.53 -15.46 18.01
N VAL A 344 -32.26 -15.51 16.90
CA VAL A 344 -31.75 -15.33 15.53
C VAL A 344 -32.05 -13.91 15.08
N ARG A 345 -31.10 -13.28 14.39
CA ARG A 345 -31.25 -11.94 13.79
C ARG A 345 -30.70 -11.95 12.37
N PRO A 346 -31.38 -11.28 11.42
CA PRO A 346 -30.82 -11.01 10.10
C PRO A 346 -29.53 -10.20 10.21
N ILE A 347 -28.59 -10.47 9.31
CA ILE A 347 -27.34 -9.72 9.18
C ILE A 347 -27.18 -9.24 7.75
N ARG A 348 -26.35 -8.21 7.56
CA ARG A 348 -26.04 -7.70 6.23
C ARG A 348 -24.61 -7.19 6.19
N ARG A 349 -23.95 -7.47 5.08
CA ARG A 349 -22.63 -6.96 4.74
C ARG A 349 -22.81 -5.76 3.82
N PHE A 350 -22.10 -4.68 4.11
CA PHE A 350 -22.04 -3.50 3.26
C PHE A 350 -20.59 -3.16 2.98
N LEU A 351 -20.31 -2.80 1.74
CA LEU A 351 -19.04 -2.22 1.38
C LEU A 351 -19.10 -0.71 1.70
N GLU A 352 -18.09 -0.19 2.39
CA GLU A 352 -17.98 1.24 2.67
C GLU A 352 -18.21 2.09 1.39
N GLY A 353 -19.15 3.04 1.45
CA GLY A 353 -19.59 3.84 0.30
C GLY A 353 -20.85 3.33 -0.44
N GLU A 354 -21.38 2.16 -0.11
CA GLU A 354 -22.72 1.74 -0.54
C GLU A 354 -23.81 2.50 0.23
N TYR A 355 -24.89 2.88 -0.46
CA TYR A 355 -26.02 3.57 0.16
C TYR A 355 -26.77 2.61 1.09
N PHE A 356 -26.91 3.00 2.36
CA PHE A 356 -27.47 2.19 3.43
C PHE A 356 -28.60 2.93 4.14
N HIS A 357 -29.81 2.36 4.13
CA HIS A 357 -30.94 2.86 4.90
C HIS A 357 -31.00 2.19 6.28
N PRO A 358 -30.62 2.88 7.37
CA PRO A 358 -30.50 2.26 8.70
C PRO A 358 -31.83 1.80 9.31
N HIS A 359 -32.96 2.26 8.76
CA HIS A 359 -34.31 1.96 9.26
C HIS A 359 -35.13 1.05 8.35
N GLU A 360 -34.60 0.69 7.18
CA GLU A 360 -35.30 -0.19 6.26
C GLU A 360 -35.17 -1.64 6.72
N PRO A 361 -36.28 -2.37 6.94
CA PRO A 361 -36.24 -3.74 7.41
C PRO A 361 -35.58 -4.67 6.39
N PRO A 362 -34.98 -5.79 6.85
CA PRO A 362 -34.42 -6.79 5.95
C PRO A 362 -35.50 -7.35 5.03
N ILE A 363 -35.17 -7.46 3.74
CA ILE A 363 -35.95 -8.25 2.79
C ILE A 363 -35.75 -9.72 3.19
N TYR A 364 -36.84 -10.45 3.42
CA TYR A 364 -36.81 -11.82 3.95
C TYR A 364 -36.20 -12.86 3.00
N ASP A 365 -35.82 -12.45 1.79
CA ASP A 365 -35.16 -13.26 0.78
C ASP A 365 -33.96 -12.47 0.22
N PRO A 366 -32.84 -12.37 0.96
CA PRO A 366 -31.68 -11.62 0.52
C PRO A 366 -31.06 -12.31 -0.72
N PRO A 367 -30.53 -11.54 -1.69
CA PRO A 367 -29.77 -12.13 -2.79
C PRO A 367 -28.61 -12.96 -2.20
N PRO A 368 -28.23 -14.08 -2.86
CA PRO A 368 -27.16 -14.94 -2.38
C PRO A 368 -25.90 -14.12 -2.12
N PHE A 369 -25.22 -14.42 -1.02
CA PHE A 369 -23.92 -13.83 -0.72
C PHE A 369 -22.96 -14.17 -1.86
N ASP A 370 -22.49 -13.15 -2.58
CA ASP A 370 -21.48 -13.33 -3.61
C ASP A 370 -20.13 -13.55 -2.91
N LEU A 371 -19.81 -14.83 -2.66
CA LEU A 371 -18.62 -15.30 -1.93
C LEU A 371 -17.32 -14.89 -2.62
#